data_AF-A0A421BDI0-F1
#
_entry.id   AF-A0A421BDI0-F1
#
_cell.length_a   1.000
_cell.length_b   1.000
_cell.length_c   1.000
_cell.angle_alpha   90.00
_cell.angle_beta   90.00
_cell.angle_gamma   90.00
#
_symmetry.space_group_name_H-M   'P 1'
#
loop_
_entity.id
_entity.type
_entity.pdbx_description
1 polymer ?
#
loop_
_entity_poly.entity_id
_entity_poly.type
_entity_poly.pdbx_seq_one_letter_code
_entity_poly.pdbx_strand_id
1 'polypeptide(L)'
;MSKLAIYKSKVWDFQKEIRFIVSFSPSPFNKDFTSNHDFNLTEAFKTKNIPFEFLDLELSNRFFEDLEITFGPKCPPVHKELIRMFVKKFGFEPIISDSELKIA
;
A
#
# COMPACT_ATOMS: atom_id res chain seq x y z
N MET A 1 -14.85 -7.09 16.13
CA MET A 1 -13.72 -6.75 15.25
C MET A 1 -13.27 -5.32 15.54
N SER A 2 -11.97 -5.06 15.66
CA SER A 2 -11.48 -3.69 15.86
C SER A 2 -11.75 -2.86 14.60
N LYS A 3 -12.10 -1.58 14.77
CA LYS A 3 -12.33 -0.63 13.65
C LYS A 3 -11.03 0.05 13.17
N LEU A 4 -9.88 -0.46 13.62
CA LEU A 4 -8.57 0.10 13.31
C LEU A 4 -8.29 -0.08 11.81
N ALA A 5 -7.76 0.96 11.16
CA ALA A 5 -7.49 1.02 9.71
C ALA A 5 -8.71 1.00 8.76
N ILE A 6 -9.94 0.85 9.27
CA ILE A 6 -11.15 0.92 8.44
C ILE A 6 -11.46 2.37 8.04
N TYR A 7 -11.35 3.31 8.99
CA TYR A 7 -11.73 4.70 8.77
C TYR A 7 -10.53 5.61 8.61
N LYS A 8 -10.62 6.51 7.65
CA LYS A 8 -9.67 7.60 7.45
C LYS A 8 -9.97 8.73 8.44
N SER A 9 -8.92 9.31 9.01
CA SER A 9 -9.07 10.55 9.78
C SER A 9 -9.43 11.69 8.82
N LYS A 10 -10.46 12.46 9.16
CA LYS A 10 -10.98 13.55 8.31
C LYS A 10 -9.93 14.59 7.91
N VAL A 11 -8.89 14.77 8.72
CA VAL A 11 -7.77 15.69 8.39
C VAL A 11 -7.02 15.27 7.12
N TRP A 12 -7.16 14.02 6.69
CA TRP A 12 -6.56 13.47 5.48
C TRP A 12 -7.56 13.28 4.33
N ASP A 13 -8.81 13.74 4.45
CA ASP A 13 -9.86 13.49 3.45
C ASP A 13 -9.48 13.95 2.03
N PHE A 14 -8.53 14.88 1.90
CA PHE A 14 -8.00 15.34 0.62
C PHE A 14 -7.19 14.28 -0.15
N GLN A 15 -6.62 13.28 0.53
CA GLN A 15 -5.82 12.24 -0.12
C GLN A 15 -6.73 11.12 -0.64
N LYS A 16 -6.59 10.75 -1.91
CA LYS A 16 -7.18 9.50 -2.43
C LYS A 16 -6.27 8.34 -2.04
N GLU A 17 -6.78 7.35 -1.31
CA GLU A 17 -6.01 6.18 -0.90
C GLU A 17 -6.84 4.90 -1.02
N ILE A 18 -6.15 3.78 -1.26
CA ILE A 18 -6.72 2.44 -1.15
C ILE A 18 -6.06 1.79 0.07
N ARG A 19 -6.87 1.30 1.01
CA ARG A 19 -6.39 0.51 2.15
C ARG A 19 -6.85 -0.91 1.99
N PHE A 20 -5.94 -1.85 2.19
CA PHE A 20 -6.22 -3.28 2.18
C PHE A 20 -5.63 -3.94 3.41
N ILE A 21 -6.21 -5.08 3.80
CA ILE A 21 -5.72 -5.90 4.90
C ILE A 21 -5.14 -7.17 4.27
N VAL A 22 -3.85 -7.41 4.49
CA VAL A 22 -3.23 -8.70 4.17
C VAL A 22 -3.46 -9.64 5.34
N SER A 23 -4.20 -10.71 5.10
CA SER A 23 -4.46 -11.74 6.11
C SER A 23 -3.64 -12.98 5.80
N PHE A 24 -2.81 -13.38 6.75
CA PHE A 24 -2.07 -14.63 6.69
C PHE A 24 -2.81 -15.68 7.50
N SER A 25 -2.97 -16.87 6.93
CA SER A 25 -3.51 -18.00 7.67
C SER A 25 -2.68 -19.25 7.42
N PRO A 26 -2.45 -20.07 8.47
CA PRO A 26 -1.92 -21.42 8.30
C PRO A 26 -2.92 -22.36 7.61
N SER A 27 -4.17 -21.92 7.42
CA SER A 27 -5.21 -22.66 6.71
C SER A 27 -5.13 -22.41 5.20
N PRO A 28 -5.26 -23.45 4.35
CA PRO A 28 -5.37 -23.29 2.91
C PRO A 28 -6.76 -22.75 2.56
N PHE A 29 -7.05 -21.50 2.93
CA PHE A 29 -8.32 -20.82 2.61
C PHE A 29 -8.60 -20.71 1.09
N ASN A 30 -7.64 -21.07 0.25
CA ASN A 30 -7.71 -21.05 -1.21
C ASN A 30 -7.75 -22.44 -1.86
N LYS A 31 -7.87 -23.53 -1.07
CA LYS A 31 -8.06 -24.89 -1.62
C LYS A 31 -9.31 -25.50 -1.02
N ASP A 32 -10.06 -26.18 -1.87
CA ASP A 32 -11.27 -26.91 -1.52
C ASP A 32 -11.02 -27.81 -0.29
N PHE A 33 -11.59 -27.43 0.86
CA PHE A 33 -11.40 -28.12 2.15
C PHE A 33 -11.88 -29.59 2.12
N THR A 34 -12.69 -29.95 1.12
CA THR A 34 -13.14 -31.33 0.92
C THR A 34 -12.01 -32.27 0.47
N SER A 35 -10.90 -31.72 -0.04
CA SER A 35 -9.81 -32.51 -0.63
C SER A 35 -8.71 -32.95 0.35
N ASN A 36 -8.70 -32.44 1.58
CA ASN A 36 -7.62 -32.70 2.54
C ASN A 36 -8.18 -33.17 3.90
N HIS A 37 -8.59 -34.44 3.95
CA HIS A 37 -9.21 -35.07 5.13
C HIS A 37 -8.32 -35.05 6.39
N ASP A 38 -7.00 -34.89 6.24
CA ASP A 38 -6.04 -34.86 7.34
C ASP A 38 -5.71 -33.45 7.85
N PHE A 39 -6.32 -32.40 7.27
CA PHE A 39 -6.04 -31.02 7.68
C PHE A 39 -6.68 -30.70 9.04
N ASN A 40 -5.85 -30.60 10.09
CA ASN A 40 -6.26 -30.16 11.41
C ASN A 40 -5.99 -28.66 11.63
N LEU A 41 -7.05 -27.85 11.53
CA LEU A 41 -6.98 -26.40 11.73
C LEU A 41 -6.42 -26.02 13.11
N THR A 42 -6.80 -26.74 14.16
CA THR A 42 -6.35 -26.46 15.53
C THR A 42 -4.85 -26.71 15.70
N GLU A 43 -4.31 -27.71 15.03
CA GLU A 43 -2.87 -28.00 15.03
C GLU A 43 -2.08 -27.00 14.18
N ALA A 44 -2.63 -26.60 13.03
CA ALA A 44 -2.05 -25.57 12.16
C ALA A 44 -1.92 -24.20 12.86
N PHE A 45 -2.86 -23.85 13.75
CA PHE A 45 -2.74 -22.63 14.58
C PHE A 45 -1.78 -22.78 15.78
N LYS A 46 -1.38 -24.00 16.16
CA LYS A 46 -0.34 -24.22 17.18
C LYS A 46 1.06 -24.00 16.62
N THR A 47 1.24 -24.18 15.31
CA THR A 47 2.50 -23.90 14.61
C THR A 47 2.70 -22.39 14.55
N LYS A 48 3.50 -21.85 15.48
CA LYS A 48 3.78 -20.40 15.57
C LYS A 48 4.79 -19.90 14.53
N ASN A 49 5.41 -20.80 13.78
CA ASN A 49 6.47 -20.46 12.84
C ASN A 49 5.86 -20.24 11.46
N ILE A 50 5.75 -18.98 11.08
CA ILE A 50 5.48 -18.58 9.70
C ILE A 50 6.72 -18.98 8.88
N PRO A 51 6.60 -19.66 7.72
CA PRO A 51 7.75 -20.16 6.96
C PRO A 51 8.53 -19.07 6.21
N PHE A 52 8.22 -17.80 6.47
CA PHE A 52 8.88 -16.64 5.89
C PHE A 52 8.92 -15.51 6.92
N GLU A 53 10.00 -14.73 6.89
CA GLU A 53 10.14 -13.52 7.70
C GLU A 53 9.58 -12.29 6.98
N PHE A 54 9.54 -12.32 5.65
CA PHE A 54 9.11 -11.23 4.79
C PHE A 54 8.18 -11.75 3.68
N LEU A 55 7.21 -10.92 3.28
CA LEU A 55 6.42 -11.11 2.08
C LEU A 55 6.57 -9.87 1.21
N ASP A 56 7.22 -10.01 0.06
CA ASP A 56 7.26 -8.97 -0.95
C ASP A 56 5.94 -8.94 -1.72
N LEU A 57 5.31 -7.77 -1.77
CA LEU A 57 4.11 -7.55 -2.56
C LEU A 57 4.54 -7.11 -3.97
N GLU A 58 4.26 -7.94 -4.96
CA GLU A 58 4.45 -7.57 -6.35
C GLU A 58 3.46 -6.47 -6.72
N LEU A 59 4.00 -5.32 -7.14
CA LEU A 59 3.22 -4.24 -7.71
C LEU A 59 3.01 -4.50 -9.20
N SER A 60 1.84 -4.10 -9.71
CA SER A 60 1.58 -4.11 -11.15
C SER A 60 2.66 -3.32 -11.89
N ASN A 61 3.06 -3.78 -13.08
CA ASN A 61 3.93 -3.00 -13.97
C ASN A 61 3.34 -1.63 -14.34
N ARG A 62 2.02 -1.48 -14.16
CA ARG A 62 1.25 -0.26 -14.42
C ARG A 62 1.07 0.64 -13.18
N PHE A 63 1.68 0.28 -12.06
CA PHE A 63 1.44 0.94 -10.77
C PHE A 63 1.72 2.45 -10.80
N PHE A 64 2.67 2.90 -11.63
CA PHE A 64 3.04 4.30 -11.76
C PHE A 64 2.46 5.01 -13.00
N GLU A 65 1.58 4.35 -13.78
CA GLU A 65 0.98 4.96 -14.98
C GLU A 65 0.17 6.23 -14.65
N ASP A 66 -0.57 6.21 -13.54
CA ASP A 66 -1.43 7.33 -13.10
C ASP A 66 -0.84 8.08 -11.88
N LEU A 67 0.49 8.12 -11.75
CA LEU A 67 1.12 8.81 -10.63
C LEU A 67 0.92 10.33 -10.73
N GLU A 68 0.33 10.92 -9.68
CA GLU A 68 0.22 12.37 -9.51
C GLU A 68 1.05 12.83 -8.31
N ILE A 69 1.82 13.91 -8.48
CA ILE A 69 2.62 14.54 -7.44
C ILE A 69 2.20 16.00 -7.33
N THR A 70 1.53 16.34 -6.22
CA THR A 70 1.19 17.72 -5.89
C THR A 70 2.14 18.26 -4.83
N PHE A 71 2.89 19.31 -5.13
CA PHE A 71 3.74 19.97 -4.15
C PHE A 71 2.92 20.83 -3.19
N GLY A 72 3.20 20.72 -1.90
CA GLY A 72 2.57 21.58 -0.90
C GLY A 72 2.92 23.07 -1.12
N PRO A 73 2.10 24.02 -0.65
CA PRO A 73 2.27 25.44 -1.00
C PRO A 73 3.56 26.06 -0.43
N LYS A 74 4.14 25.45 0.61
CA LYS A 74 5.43 25.82 1.22
C LYS A 74 6.60 24.98 0.71
N CYS A 75 6.41 24.15 -0.32
CA CYS A 75 7.49 23.31 -0.85
C CYS A 75 8.57 24.18 -1.52
N PRO A 76 9.82 24.16 -1.03
CA PRO A 76 10.88 24.98 -1.60
C PRO A 76 11.29 24.49 -3.00
N PRO A 77 11.74 25.39 -3.91
CA PRO A 77 12.11 25.03 -5.28
C PRO A 77 13.12 23.88 -5.38
N VAL A 78 14.12 23.85 -4.49
CA VAL A 78 15.16 22.80 -4.47
C VAL A 78 14.57 21.40 -4.25
N HIS A 79 13.52 21.27 -3.44
CA HIS A 79 12.86 19.99 -3.23
C HIS A 79 12.03 19.58 -4.44
N LYS A 80 11.40 20.53 -5.13
CA LYS A 80 10.68 20.27 -6.38
C LYS A 80 11.62 19.75 -7.47
N GLU A 81 12.80 20.36 -7.61
CA GLU A 81 13.84 19.89 -8.53
C GLU A 81 14.34 18.49 -8.18
N LEU A 82 14.60 18.23 -6.90
CA LEU A 82 15.02 16.91 -6.45
C LEU A 82 14.00 15.81 -6.82
N ILE A 83 12.71 16.09 -6.63
CA ILE A 83 11.64 15.15 -7.02
C ILE A 83 11.62 14.94 -8.53
N ARG A 84 11.75 16.00 -9.34
CA ARG A 84 11.84 15.89 -10.80
C ARG A 84 13.04 15.05 -11.24
N MET A 85 14.18 15.18 -10.56
CA MET A 85 15.37 14.35 -10.83
C MET A 85 15.11 12.88 -10.53
N PHE A 86 14.43 12.55 -9.42
CA PHE A 86 14.09 11.18 -9.09
C PHE A 86 13.15 10.56 -10.12
N VAL A 87 12.07 11.27 -10.45
CA VAL A 87 11.10 10.85 -11.46
C VAL A 87 11.80 10.50 -12.78
N LYS A 88 12.70 11.38 -13.25
CA LYS A 88 13.50 11.14 -14.46
C LYS A 88 14.43 9.94 -14.32
N LYS A 89 15.10 9.78 -13.17
CA LYS A 89 16.04 8.68 -12.92
C LYS A 89 15.34 7.32 -12.97
N PHE A 90 14.11 7.24 -12.49
CA PHE A 90 13.35 6.00 -12.47
C PHE A 90 12.48 5.80 -13.73
N GLY A 91 12.46 6.77 -14.65
CA GLY A 91 11.76 6.65 -15.93
C GLY A 91 10.24 6.73 -15.83
N PHE A 92 9.71 7.37 -14.79
CA PHE A 92 8.28 7.63 -14.65
C PHE A 92 7.90 8.97 -15.27
N GLU A 93 6.65 9.10 -15.73
CA GLU A 93 6.09 10.35 -16.25
C GLU A 93 4.82 10.76 -15.48
N PRO A 94 4.93 11.15 -14.19
CA PRO A 94 3.80 11.57 -13.40
C PRO A 94 3.27 12.93 -13.79
N ILE A 95 2.01 13.18 -13.46
CA ILE A 95 1.42 14.52 -13.46
C ILE A 95 1.99 15.28 -12.26
N ILE A 96 2.68 16.40 -12.50
CA ILE A 96 3.29 17.21 -11.44
C ILE A 96 2.59 18.57 -11.37
N SER A 97 2.05 18.91 -10.21
CA SER A 97 1.32 20.15 -9.97
C SER A 97 1.76 20.83 -8.66
N ASP A 98 1.47 22.13 -8.55
CA ASP A 98 1.59 22.87 -7.31
C ASP A 98 0.22 22.98 -6.64
N SER A 99 0.18 22.89 -5.31
CA SER A 99 -1.07 23.04 -4.55
C SER A 99 -1.60 24.46 -4.68
N GLU A 100 -2.89 24.59 -5.02
CA GLU A 100 -3.61 25.87 -5.06
C GLU A 100 -4.06 26.37 -3.68
N LEU A 101 -3.72 25.64 -2.61
CA LEU A 101 -4.16 25.95 -1.27
C LEU A 101 -3.50 27.25 -0.79
N LYS A 102 -4.33 28.28 -0.61
CA LYS A 102 -3.89 29.57 -0.07
C LYS A 102 -3.58 29.41 1.41
N ILE A 103 -2.30 29.51 1.76
CA ILE A 103 -1.90 29.57 3.16
C ILE A 103 -1.99 31.04 3.59
N ALA A 104 -2.87 31.32 4.56
CA ALA A 104 -2.97 32.61 5.22
C ALA A 104 -1.77 32.88 6.13
#